data_AF-A0A2N6EU85-F1
#
_entry.id   AF-A0A2N6EU85-F1
#
_cell.length_a   1.000
_cell.length_b   1.000
_cell.length_c   1.000
_cell.angle_alpha   90.00
_cell.angle_beta   90.00
_cell.angle_gamma   90.00
#
_symmetry.space_group_name_H-M   'P 1'
#
loop_
_entity.id
_entity.type
_entity.pdbx_description
1 polymer ?
#
loop_
_entity_poly.entity_id
_entity_poly.type
_entity_poly.pdbx_seq_one_letter_code
_entity_poly.pdbx_strand_id
1 'polypeptide(L)'
;MNTAQQPQLVSAHGGHSGEFCLHAHDRLALLVEEYARQGFAWVGVTEHMPPLEDGYLYPDEREAGLSATLLQEQFQRYVATARELQQSYQGRLPLFVGMETEYYPGAIDWAKSLRETYHLDYLVGSVHHVDGTCFDFSPEDYQCALDQQGGYEPLYCAYFDAQLDMIEQLKPEVVGHFDLIRIHDPDYPTRLQCPAVMARFERNLRRVRELGLILDYNARALVKGAPEPYVSVPILDLALDLGIDLLPGDDSHGIDSVGAQLDTAIELLQQAGYHCQWRCPVVERLREQQKC
;
A
#
# COMPACT_ATOMS: atom_id res chain seq x y z
N MET A 1 -35.91 -6.19 -10.63
CA MET A 1 -35.27 -5.78 -9.36
C MET A 1 -33.83 -6.23 -9.47
N ASN A 2 -32.91 -5.31 -9.73
CA ASN A 2 -31.49 -5.62 -9.77
C ASN A 2 -31.05 -5.77 -8.32
N THR A 3 -30.94 -6.99 -7.81
CA THR A 3 -30.32 -7.21 -6.50
C THR A 3 -28.86 -6.81 -6.66
N ALA A 4 -28.50 -5.60 -6.22
CA ALA A 4 -27.10 -5.19 -6.17
C ALA A 4 -26.35 -6.28 -5.40
N GLN A 5 -25.45 -6.97 -6.10
CA GLN A 5 -24.64 -8.01 -5.49
C GLN A 5 -23.78 -7.32 -4.43
N GLN A 6 -23.82 -7.81 -3.20
CA GLN A 6 -23.00 -7.26 -2.12
C GLN A 6 -21.52 -7.33 -2.55
N PRO A 7 -20.74 -6.24 -2.38
CA PRO A 7 -19.32 -6.26 -2.69
C PRO A 7 -18.62 -7.42 -2.00
N GLN A 8 -17.70 -8.06 -2.70
CA GLN A 8 -16.87 -9.09 -2.10
C GLN A 8 -15.91 -8.44 -1.10
N LEU A 9 -15.68 -9.09 0.03
CA LEU A 9 -14.66 -8.66 0.97
C LEU A 9 -13.29 -9.07 0.42
N VAL A 10 -12.41 -8.11 0.17
CA VAL A 10 -11.06 -8.30 -0.38
C VAL A 10 -10.10 -7.37 0.33
N SER A 11 -8.81 -7.71 0.38
CA SER A 11 -7.76 -6.76 0.77
C SER A 11 -6.60 -6.88 -0.21
N ALA A 12 -6.23 -5.75 -0.83
CA ALA A 12 -5.06 -5.66 -1.73
C ALA A 12 -3.78 -5.22 -1.02
N HIS A 13 -3.88 -4.87 0.26
CA HIS A 13 -2.78 -4.37 1.06
C HIS A 13 -3.03 -4.80 2.49
N GLY A 14 -2.23 -5.74 2.99
CA GLY A 14 -2.43 -6.33 4.31
C GLY A 14 -1.47 -7.48 4.58
N GLY A 15 -1.71 -8.18 5.68
CA GLY A 15 -0.87 -9.31 6.09
C GLY A 15 0.53 -8.94 6.61
N HIS A 16 0.76 -7.70 7.03
CA HIS A 16 1.96 -7.32 7.78
C HIS A 16 1.95 -8.05 9.13
N SER A 17 3.03 -8.74 9.47
CA SER A 17 3.04 -9.72 10.56
C SER A 17 4.25 -9.59 11.47
N GLY A 18 4.06 -9.83 12.77
CA GLY A 18 5.12 -9.66 13.77
C GLY A 18 6.31 -10.63 13.61
N GLU A 19 6.18 -11.68 12.79
CA GLU A 19 7.30 -12.55 12.41
C GLU A 19 8.29 -11.83 11.46
N PHE A 20 7.81 -10.85 10.68
CA PHE A 20 8.52 -10.26 9.54
C PHE A 20 8.53 -8.72 9.52
N CYS A 21 7.83 -8.05 10.44
CA CYS A 21 7.76 -6.61 10.58
C CYS A 21 7.76 -6.24 12.08
N LEU A 22 8.63 -5.31 12.51
CA LEU A 22 8.81 -4.96 13.93
C LEU A 22 7.61 -4.23 14.53
N HIS A 23 6.90 -3.44 13.72
CA HIS A 23 5.71 -2.70 14.13
C HIS A 23 4.40 -3.43 13.83
N ALA A 24 4.49 -4.70 13.46
CA ALA A 24 3.36 -5.62 13.36
C ALA A 24 3.33 -6.63 14.52
N HIS A 25 2.21 -7.34 14.63
CA HIS A 25 1.95 -8.31 15.66
C HIS A 25 1.46 -9.63 15.05
N ASP A 26 1.41 -10.67 15.88
CA ASP A 26 0.95 -12.01 15.53
C ASP A 26 1.72 -12.69 14.39
N ARG A 27 1.35 -13.93 14.11
CA ARG A 27 1.96 -14.75 13.05
C ARG A 27 1.16 -14.61 11.77
N LEU A 28 1.84 -14.59 10.62
CA LEU A 28 1.18 -14.47 9.31
C LEU A 28 0.10 -15.54 9.11
N ALA A 29 0.35 -16.75 9.59
CA ALA A 29 -0.62 -17.85 9.52
C ALA A 29 -1.94 -17.55 10.24
N LEU A 30 -1.90 -16.81 11.35
CA LEU A 30 -3.10 -16.42 12.10
C LEU A 30 -3.87 -15.30 11.41
N LEU A 31 -3.17 -14.35 10.77
CA LEU A 31 -3.82 -13.34 9.94
C LEU A 31 -4.54 -14.00 8.75
N VAL A 32 -3.89 -14.93 8.05
CA VAL A 32 -4.50 -15.69 6.93
C VAL A 32 -5.71 -16.52 7.39
N GLU A 33 -5.63 -17.14 8.57
CA GLU A 33 -6.78 -17.82 9.17
C GLU A 33 -7.94 -16.85 9.43
N GLU A 34 -7.65 -15.67 9.93
CA GLU A 34 -8.64 -14.64 10.22
C GLU A 34 -9.32 -14.11 8.94
N TYR A 35 -8.55 -13.84 7.87
CA TYR A 35 -9.10 -13.51 6.56
C TYR A 35 -10.06 -14.60 6.04
N ALA A 36 -9.66 -15.87 6.15
CA ALA A 36 -10.52 -16.98 5.76
C ALA A 36 -11.77 -17.09 6.64
N ARG A 37 -11.65 -16.83 7.95
CA ARG A 37 -12.76 -16.84 8.92
C ARG A 37 -13.79 -15.73 8.62
N GLN A 38 -13.33 -14.55 8.22
CA GLN A 38 -14.18 -13.43 7.84
C GLN A 38 -14.80 -13.59 6.43
N GLY A 39 -14.37 -14.59 5.66
CA GLY A 39 -14.96 -14.90 4.36
C GLY A 39 -14.46 -14.00 3.23
N PHE A 40 -13.20 -13.54 3.30
CA PHE A 40 -12.58 -12.82 2.20
C PHE A 40 -12.59 -13.65 0.91
N ALA A 41 -12.93 -13.01 -0.20
CA ALA A 41 -12.94 -13.64 -1.51
C ALA A 41 -11.52 -13.85 -2.07
N TRP A 42 -10.60 -12.96 -1.71
CA TRP A 42 -9.16 -13.10 -1.91
C TRP A 42 -8.41 -12.06 -1.07
N VAL A 43 -7.13 -12.32 -0.81
CA VAL A 43 -6.27 -11.40 -0.04
C VAL A 43 -4.87 -11.30 -0.63
N GLY A 44 -4.31 -10.13 -0.51
CA GLY A 44 -2.91 -9.85 -0.66
C GLY A 44 -2.19 -9.90 0.68
N VAL A 45 -1.07 -10.60 0.75
CA VAL A 45 -0.08 -10.43 1.82
C VAL A 45 1.09 -9.65 1.23
N THR A 46 1.39 -8.48 1.79
CA THR A 46 2.27 -7.47 1.17
C THR A 46 3.25 -6.91 2.18
N GLU A 47 4.03 -7.79 2.81
CA GLU A 47 5.03 -7.38 3.81
C GLU A 47 6.00 -6.32 3.26
N HIS A 48 6.54 -5.49 4.15
CA HIS A 48 7.43 -4.39 3.76
C HIS A 48 8.70 -4.91 3.05
N MET A 49 9.13 -4.14 2.05
CA MET A 49 10.40 -4.37 1.36
C MET A 49 11.58 -4.23 2.34
N PRO A 50 12.50 -5.21 2.42
CA PRO A 50 13.69 -5.08 3.24
C PRO A 50 14.64 -4.02 2.63
N PRO A 51 15.33 -3.22 3.45
CA PRO A 51 16.25 -2.22 2.94
C PRO A 51 17.44 -2.85 2.21
N LEU A 52 17.96 -2.13 1.22
CA LEU A 52 19.12 -2.58 0.43
C LEU A 52 20.40 -2.60 1.27
N GLU A 53 20.54 -1.61 2.16
CA GLU A 53 21.72 -1.40 3.01
C GLU A 53 21.32 -0.71 4.33
N ASP A 54 22.18 -0.81 5.36
CA ASP A 54 21.90 -0.35 6.73
C ASP A 54 21.57 1.16 6.84
N GLY A 55 21.92 1.96 5.81
CA GLY A 55 21.59 3.37 5.74
C GLY A 55 20.08 3.63 5.78
N TYR A 56 19.28 2.72 5.22
CA TYR A 56 17.82 2.85 5.05
C TYR A 56 16.99 2.11 6.11
N LEU A 57 17.61 1.66 7.21
CA LEU A 57 16.87 1.07 8.33
C LEU A 57 15.94 2.09 9.00
N TYR A 58 14.79 1.68 9.50
CA TYR A 58 13.98 2.53 10.38
C TYR A 58 14.66 2.71 11.74
N PRO A 59 14.32 3.77 12.51
CA PRO A 59 14.94 4.03 13.81
C PRO A 59 14.83 2.85 14.80
N ASP A 60 13.68 2.18 14.83
CA ASP A 60 13.40 1.02 15.69
C ASP A 60 14.16 -0.24 15.25
N GLU A 61 14.32 -0.46 13.94
CA GLU A 61 15.17 -1.54 13.40
C GLU A 61 16.63 -1.37 13.83
N ARG A 62 17.13 -0.13 13.81
CA ARG A 62 18.49 0.19 14.29
C ARG A 62 18.59 -0.02 15.81
N GLU A 63 17.60 0.40 16.58
CA GLU A 63 17.54 0.20 18.04
C GLU A 63 17.48 -1.28 18.41
N ALA A 64 16.75 -2.09 17.63
CA ALA A 64 16.66 -3.53 17.77
C ALA A 64 17.94 -4.28 17.36
N GLY A 65 18.95 -3.57 16.82
CA GLY A 65 20.21 -4.16 16.38
C GLY A 65 20.08 -5.02 15.12
N LEU A 66 19.08 -4.74 14.29
CA LEU A 66 18.93 -5.35 12.98
C LEU A 66 19.93 -4.77 11.98
N SER A 67 20.13 -5.49 10.89
CA SER A 67 20.87 -5.04 9.71
C SER A 67 20.05 -5.32 8.46
N ALA A 68 20.38 -4.65 7.36
CA ALA A 68 19.76 -4.91 6.07
C ALA A 68 19.86 -6.39 5.68
N THR A 69 21.00 -7.04 5.93
CA THR A 69 21.17 -8.48 5.70
C THR A 69 20.15 -9.32 6.49
N LEU A 70 19.97 -9.02 7.79
CA LEU A 70 19.02 -9.76 8.63
C LEU A 70 17.57 -9.55 8.18
N LEU A 71 17.22 -8.33 7.76
CA LEU A 71 15.90 -8.01 7.22
C LEU A 71 15.67 -8.68 5.85
N GLN A 72 16.69 -8.78 5.01
CA GLN A 72 16.61 -9.52 3.75
C GLN A 72 16.41 -11.03 3.98
N GLU A 73 17.11 -11.61 4.95
CA GLU A 73 16.87 -13.00 5.39
C GLU A 73 15.46 -13.18 5.96
N GLN A 74 14.97 -12.19 6.72
CA GLN A 74 13.60 -12.18 7.25
C GLN A 74 12.57 -12.14 6.12
N PHE A 75 12.76 -11.28 5.12
CA PHE A 75 11.89 -11.20 3.95
C PHE A 75 11.89 -12.50 3.14
N GLN A 76 13.04 -13.17 2.99
CA GLN A 76 13.10 -14.50 2.38
C GLN A 76 12.22 -15.51 3.12
N ARG A 77 12.24 -15.49 4.46
CA ARG A 77 11.38 -16.36 5.28
C ARG A 77 9.90 -15.99 5.12
N TYR A 78 9.57 -14.70 5.07
CA TYR A 78 8.22 -14.22 4.75
C TYR A 78 7.71 -14.86 3.47
N VAL A 79 8.45 -14.74 2.37
CA VAL A 79 8.02 -15.28 1.06
C VAL A 79 7.82 -16.79 1.16
N ALA A 80 8.75 -17.52 1.79
CA ALA A 80 8.62 -18.98 1.96
C ALA A 80 7.35 -19.34 2.73
N THR A 81 7.10 -18.71 3.87
CA THR A 81 5.91 -18.93 4.70
C THR A 81 4.62 -18.54 3.97
N ALA A 82 4.60 -17.40 3.28
CA ALA A 82 3.45 -16.94 2.50
C ALA A 82 3.11 -17.93 1.37
N ARG A 83 4.11 -18.50 0.69
CA ARG A 83 3.91 -19.50 -0.37
C ARG A 83 3.42 -20.84 0.18
N GLU A 84 3.89 -21.27 1.35
CA GLU A 84 3.35 -22.46 2.04
C GLU A 84 1.87 -22.27 2.44
N LEU A 85 1.52 -21.09 2.95
CA LEU A 85 0.14 -20.73 3.27
C LEU A 85 -0.73 -20.66 2.01
N GLN A 86 -0.22 -20.06 0.93
CA GLN A 86 -0.89 -20.00 -0.37
C GLN A 86 -1.29 -21.41 -0.85
N GLN A 87 -0.39 -22.39 -0.72
CA GLN A 87 -0.67 -23.79 -1.06
C GLN A 87 -1.68 -24.43 -0.10
N SER A 88 -1.52 -24.20 1.21
CA SER A 88 -2.36 -24.80 2.25
C SER A 88 -3.82 -24.30 2.23
N TYR A 89 -4.06 -23.10 1.71
CA TYR A 89 -5.38 -22.48 1.59
C TYR A 89 -5.99 -22.60 0.18
N GLN A 90 -5.39 -23.37 -0.73
CA GLN A 90 -5.96 -23.62 -2.05
C GLN A 90 -7.40 -24.14 -1.97
N GLY A 91 -8.29 -23.53 -2.76
CA GLY A 91 -9.72 -23.85 -2.76
C GLY A 91 -10.51 -23.30 -1.56
N ARG A 92 -9.87 -22.64 -0.60
CA ARG A 92 -10.50 -22.01 0.56
C ARG A 92 -10.39 -20.48 0.53
N LEU A 93 -9.19 -19.97 0.30
CA LEU A 93 -8.90 -18.53 0.22
C LEU A 93 -7.81 -18.31 -0.85
N PRO A 94 -8.13 -17.66 -1.98
CA PRO A 94 -7.11 -17.17 -2.90
C PRO A 94 -6.22 -16.14 -2.19
N LEU A 95 -4.95 -16.48 -2.06
CA LEU A 95 -3.93 -15.66 -1.41
C LEU A 95 -2.90 -15.26 -2.46
N PHE A 96 -2.51 -13.99 -2.49
CA PHE A 96 -1.49 -13.46 -3.39
C PHE A 96 -0.30 -12.95 -2.57
N VAL A 97 0.90 -13.34 -2.94
CA VAL A 97 2.14 -12.98 -2.24
C VAL A 97 2.78 -11.80 -2.95
N GLY A 98 2.70 -10.62 -2.34
CA GLY A 98 3.24 -9.38 -2.84
C GLY A 98 4.27 -8.76 -1.90
N MET A 99 4.52 -7.48 -2.08
CA MET A 99 5.40 -6.67 -1.24
C MET A 99 4.96 -5.22 -1.33
N GLU A 100 4.99 -4.53 -0.19
CA GLU A 100 4.90 -3.07 -0.16
C GLU A 100 6.30 -2.47 -0.34
N THR A 101 6.48 -1.62 -1.36
CA THR A 101 7.79 -1.10 -1.72
C THR A 101 8.12 0.20 -1.00
N GLU A 102 9.40 0.45 -0.82
CA GLU A 102 9.93 1.74 -0.36
C GLU A 102 10.37 2.63 -1.52
N TYR A 103 10.56 3.92 -1.24
CA TYR A 103 11.14 4.87 -2.18
C TYR A 103 12.32 5.64 -1.57
N TYR A 104 13.52 5.32 -2.05
CA TYR A 104 14.79 5.98 -1.72
C TYR A 104 15.82 5.66 -2.84
N PRO A 105 17.00 6.28 -2.87
CA PRO A 105 17.99 6.01 -3.92
C PRO A 105 18.36 4.52 -4.01
N GLY A 106 18.11 3.90 -5.17
CA GLY A 106 18.35 2.48 -5.42
C GLY A 106 17.18 1.55 -5.03
N ALA A 107 16.14 2.04 -4.35
CA ALA A 107 14.98 1.24 -3.96
C ALA A 107 14.26 0.61 -5.15
N ILE A 108 14.13 1.32 -6.26
CA ILE A 108 13.41 0.83 -7.45
C ILE A 108 14.08 -0.40 -8.06
N ASP A 109 15.40 -0.36 -8.26
CA ASP A 109 16.14 -1.50 -8.81
C ASP A 109 16.14 -2.67 -7.82
N TRP A 110 16.19 -2.37 -6.51
CA TRP A 110 16.08 -3.36 -5.48
C TRP A 110 14.71 -4.05 -5.46
N ALA A 111 13.61 -3.29 -5.53
CA ALA A 111 12.26 -3.80 -5.61
C ALA A 111 12.05 -4.71 -6.82
N LYS A 112 12.61 -4.33 -7.98
CA LYS A 112 12.59 -5.15 -9.21
C LYS A 112 13.35 -6.46 -9.01
N SER A 113 14.55 -6.40 -8.44
CA SER A 113 15.36 -7.58 -8.12
C SER A 113 14.63 -8.54 -7.19
N LEU A 114 14.01 -8.04 -6.12
CA LEU A 114 13.22 -8.83 -5.17
C LEU A 114 12.01 -9.46 -5.84
N ARG A 115 11.26 -8.70 -6.64
CA ARG A 115 10.11 -9.21 -7.43
C ARG A 115 10.52 -10.36 -8.34
N GLU A 116 11.63 -10.24 -9.04
CA GLU A 116 12.14 -11.28 -9.94
C GLU A 116 12.63 -12.51 -9.15
N THR A 117 13.43 -12.29 -8.10
CA THR A 117 14.03 -13.35 -7.27
C THR A 117 12.97 -14.23 -6.60
N TYR A 118 11.92 -13.60 -6.06
CA TYR A 118 10.88 -14.28 -5.29
C TYR A 118 9.60 -14.55 -6.07
N HIS A 119 9.58 -14.21 -7.37
CA HIS A 119 8.42 -14.32 -8.25
C HIS A 119 7.15 -13.74 -7.64
N LEU A 120 7.23 -12.55 -7.05
CA LEU A 120 6.10 -11.91 -6.36
C LEU A 120 4.91 -11.68 -7.31
N ASP A 121 3.71 -11.93 -6.81
CA ASP A 121 2.47 -11.90 -7.59
C ASP A 121 2.12 -10.47 -8.01
N TYR A 122 2.34 -9.49 -7.13
CA TYR A 122 2.15 -8.06 -7.40
C TYR A 122 2.93 -7.18 -6.41
N LEU A 123 3.05 -5.89 -6.73
CA LEU A 123 3.64 -4.87 -5.86
C LEU A 123 2.59 -3.85 -5.43
N VAL A 124 2.68 -3.43 -4.17
CA VAL A 124 2.07 -2.20 -3.68
C VAL A 124 3.17 -1.14 -3.65
N GLY A 125 3.09 -0.17 -4.56
CA GLY A 125 4.09 0.88 -4.67
C GLY A 125 3.82 2.01 -3.68
N SER A 126 4.66 2.14 -2.67
CA SER A 126 4.49 3.11 -1.57
C SER A 126 5.67 4.09 -1.49
N VAL A 127 5.43 5.24 -0.86
CA VAL A 127 6.43 6.30 -0.58
C VAL A 127 6.31 6.69 0.89
N HIS A 128 7.33 6.36 1.69
CA HIS A 128 7.42 6.69 3.12
C HIS A 128 8.50 7.75 3.43
N HIS A 129 9.28 8.12 2.41
CA HIS A 129 10.39 9.05 2.52
C HIS A 129 10.28 10.17 1.47
N VAL A 130 10.66 11.39 1.86
CA VAL A 130 10.85 12.53 0.95
C VAL A 130 12.29 13.00 1.08
N ASP A 131 13.03 12.99 -0.03
CA ASP A 131 14.47 13.32 -0.07
C ASP A 131 15.30 12.60 1.00
N GLY A 132 14.99 11.33 1.23
CA GLY A 132 15.67 10.45 2.19
C GLY A 132 15.21 10.59 3.64
N THR A 133 14.24 11.45 3.93
CA THR A 133 13.70 11.65 5.28
C THR A 133 12.33 10.99 5.40
N CYS A 134 12.20 10.06 6.35
CA CYS A 134 10.94 9.42 6.71
C CYS A 134 9.97 10.48 7.26
N PHE A 135 8.70 10.42 6.87
CA PHE A 135 7.69 11.40 7.31
C PHE A 135 6.54 10.77 8.11
N ASP A 136 6.36 9.45 8.06
CA ASP A 136 5.15 8.76 8.53
C ASP A 136 5.36 7.94 9.81
N PHE A 137 6.60 7.79 10.29
CA PHE A 137 6.89 7.06 11.52
C PHE A 137 6.36 7.77 12.78
N SER A 138 6.52 9.11 12.85
CA SER A 138 6.06 9.92 13.98
C SER A 138 5.76 11.36 13.60
N PRO A 139 4.99 12.11 14.43
CA PRO A 139 4.83 13.55 14.26
C PRO A 139 6.15 14.33 14.26
N GLU A 140 7.15 13.86 15.03
CA GLU A 140 8.48 14.45 15.07
C GLU A 140 9.24 14.26 13.75
N ASP A 141 9.16 13.08 13.14
CA ASP A 141 9.76 12.79 11.83
C ASP A 141 9.07 13.59 10.72
N TYR A 142 7.74 13.70 10.79
CA TYR A 142 6.99 14.58 9.88
C TYR A 142 7.44 16.04 9.97
N GLN A 143 7.64 16.55 11.18
CA GLN A 143 8.16 17.91 11.40
C GLN A 143 9.58 18.07 10.84
N CYS A 144 10.43 17.04 10.97
CA CYS A 144 11.77 17.04 10.38
C CYS A 144 11.71 17.14 8.84
N ALA A 145 10.86 16.32 8.20
CA ALA A 145 10.64 16.37 6.75
C ALA A 145 10.09 17.75 6.32
N LEU A 146 9.16 18.32 7.09
CA LEU A 146 8.59 19.65 6.85
C LEU A 146 9.65 20.76 6.91
N ASP A 147 10.50 20.73 7.93
CA ASP A 147 11.58 21.70 8.12
C ASP A 147 12.63 21.60 7.02
N GLN A 148 12.98 20.38 6.60
CA GLN A 148 13.91 20.12 5.49
C GLN A 148 13.39 20.67 4.16
N GLN A 149 12.09 20.49 3.87
CA GLN A 149 11.47 20.95 2.63
C GLN A 149 11.14 22.46 2.64
N GLY A 150 11.12 23.09 3.83
CA GLY A 150 10.83 24.52 3.98
C GLY A 150 9.32 24.83 3.97
N GLY A 151 8.48 23.87 4.35
CA GLY A 151 7.04 24.05 4.54
C GLY A 151 6.15 23.04 3.81
N TYR A 152 4.84 23.14 4.05
CA TYR A 152 3.87 22.13 3.62
C TYR A 152 3.76 22.01 2.09
N GLU A 153 3.69 23.14 1.37
CA GLU A 153 3.56 23.11 -0.09
C GLU A 153 4.77 22.41 -0.75
N PRO A 154 6.03 22.79 -0.45
CA PRO A 154 7.20 22.05 -0.93
C PRO A 154 7.20 20.56 -0.55
N LEU A 155 6.84 20.22 0.69
CA LEU A 155 6.80 18.83 1.16
C LEU A 155 5.81 17.97 0.36
N TYR A 156 4.57 18.43 0.20
CA TYR A 156 3.56 17.74 -0.60
C TYR A 156 3.98 17.64 -2.06
N CYS A 157 4.58 18.71 -2.60
CA CYS A 157 5.07 18.72 -3.97
C CYS A 157 6.16 17.67 -4.18
N ALA A 158 7.15 17.61 -3.29
CA ALA A 158 8.24 16.64 -3.33
C ALA A 158 7.72 15.21 -3.16
N TYR A 159 6.76 14.96 -2.27
CA TYR A 159 6.09 13.67 -2.13
C TYR A 159 5.44 13.21 -3.44
N PHE A 160 4.62 14.05 -4.08
CA PHE A 160 3.98 13.66 -5.34
C PHE A 160 4.97 13.57 -6.51
N ASP A 161 6.09 14.30 -6.48
CA ASP A 161 7.16 14.14 -7.46
C ASP A 161 7.90 12.80 -7.29
N ALA A 162 8.21 12.39 -6.05
CA ALA A 162 8.76 11.07 -5.72
C ALA A 162 7.79 9.94 -6.11
N GLN A 163 6.50 10.11 -5.81
CA GLN A 163 5.48 9.13 -6.16
C GLN A 163 5.34 8.96 -7.69
N LEU A 164 5.43 10.05 -8.46
CA LEU A 164 5.42 9.92 -9.93
C LEU A 164 6.60 9.07 -10.40
N ASP A 165 7.80 9.38 -9.91
CA ASP A 165 9.00 8.65 -10.30
C ASP A 165 8.88 7.16 -9.98
N MET A 166 8.38 6.81 -8.79
CA MET A 166 8.05 5.43 -8.43
C MET A 166 7.06 4.81 -9.42
N ILE A 167 5.93 5.49 -9.71
CA ILE A 167 4.91 5.00 -10.65
C ILE A 167 5.51 4.71 -12.04
N GLU A 168 6.35 5.63 -12.55
CA GLU A 168 6.90 5.50 -13.90
C GLU A 168 7.96 4.41 -14.02
N GLN A 169 8.81 4.29 -13.01
CA GLN A 169 9.93 3.35 -13.04
C GLN A 169 9.55 1.95 -12.57
N LEU A 170 8.67 1.83 -11.57
CA LEU A 170 8.26 0.54 -11.00
C LEU A 170 7.01 -0.03 -11.69
N LYS A 171 6.06 0.83 -12.06
CA LYS A 171 4.74 0.45 -12.59
C LYS A 171 4.07 -0.63 -11.72
N PRO A 172 3.87 -0.36 -10.41
CA PRO A 172 3.28 -1.33 -9.51
C PRO A 172 1.83 -1.61 -9.92
N GLU A 173 1.34 -2.81 -9.66
CA GLU A 173 -0.07 -3.12 -9.96
C GLU A 173 -1.03 -2.29 -9.08
N VAL A 174 -0.60 -1.96 -7.86
CA VAL A 174 -1.34 -1.13 -6.90
C VAL A 174 -0.43 0.01 -6.43
N VAL A 175 -0.92 1.25 -6.42
CA VAL A 175 -0.25 2.39 -5.79
C VAL A 175 -0.79 2.50 -4.36
N GLY A 176 0.08 2.31 -3.37
CA GLY A 176 -0.24 2.34 -1.95
C GLY A 176 -0.66 3.73 -1.49
N HIS A 177 -1.57 3.78 -0.51
CA HIS A 177 -2.02 4.97 0.27
C HIS A 177 -1.62 6.32 -0.35
N PHE A 178 -2.20 6.64 -1.51
CA PHE A 178 -1.64 7.60 -2.47
C PHE A 178 -1.46 9.04 -1.95
N ASP A 179 -2.11 9.42 -0.86
CA ASP A 179 -1.95 10.71 -0.21
C ASP A 179 -1.46 10.60 1.25
N LEU A 180 -0.70 9.56 1.58
CA LEU A 180 -0.15 9.29 2.92
C LEU A 180 0.58 10.49 3.53
N ILE A 181 1.14 11.39 2.71
CA ILE A 181 1.78 12.63 3.16
C ILE A 181 0.89 13.53 4.05
N ARG A 182 -0.43 13.27 4.11
CA ARG A 182 -1.34 13.96 5.03
C ARG A 182 -1.38 13.40 6.46
N ILE A 183 -0.72 12.27 6.75
CA ILE A 183 -0.87 11.48 7.98
C ILE A 183 -0.76 12.31 9.28
N HIS A 184 0.10 13.33 9.30
CA HIS A 184 0.31 14.21 10.46
C HIS A 184 -0.06 15.68 10.17
N ASP A 185 -0.83 15.96 9.13
CA ASP A 185 -1.27 17.30 8.76
C ASP A 185 -2.81 17.43 8.86
N PRO A 186 -3.35 18.00 9.95
CA PRO A 186 -4.80 18.15 10.10
C PRO A 186 -5.43 19.15 9.12
N ASP A 187 -4.63 20.00 8.45
CA ASP A 187 -5.08 20.99 7.46
C ASP A 187 -4.79 20.53 6.02
N TYR A 188 -4.60 19.22 5.81
CA TYR A 188 -4.43 18.64 4.47
C TYR A 188 -5.52 19.04 3.46
N PRO A 189 -6.81 19.25 3.82
CA PRO A 189 -7.80 19.68 2.82
C PRO A 189 -7.45 21.02 2.19
N THR A 190 -6.87 21.94 2.97
CA THR A 190 -6.36 23.22 2.45
C THR A 190 -5.10 23.02 1.62
N ARG A 191 -4.21 22.08 2.01
CA ARG A 191 -2.99 21.78 1.23
C ARG A 191 -3.32 21.23 -0.15
N LEU A 192 -4.30 20.33 -0.25
CA LEU A 192 -4.74 19.75 -1.52
C LEU A 192 -5.43 20.77 -2.45
N GLN A 193 -5.88 21.92 -1.93
CA GLN A 193 -6.39 23.03 -2.74
C GLN A 193 -5.28 23.93 -3.31
N CYS A 194 -4.02 23.79 -2.85
CA CYS A 194 -2.91 24.55 -3.42
C CYS A 194 -2.72 24.17 -4.89
N PRO A 195 -2.69 25.13 -5.85
CA PRO A 195 -2.55 24.82 -7.27
C PRO A 195 -1.32 23.98 -7.61
N ALA A 196 -0.19 24.19 -6.91
CA ALA A 196 1.04 23.45 -7.14
C ALA A 196 0.96 21.98 -6.70
N VAL A 197 0.22 21.71 -5.62
CA VAL A 197 -0.03 20.37 -5.09
C VAL A 197 -1.07 19.65 -5.96
N MET A 198 -2.16 20.35 -6.28
CA MET A 198 -3.24 19.85 -7.15
C MET A 198 -2.74 19.41 -8.51
N ALA A 199 -1.91 20.24 -9.15
CA ALA A 199 -1.32 19.91 -10.44
C ALA A 199 -0.50 18.60 -10.41
N ARG A 200 0.14 18.29 -9.27
CA ARG A 200 1.00 17.09 -9.14
C ARG A 200 0.19 15.83 -8.89
N PHE A 201 -0.76 15.85 -7.96
CA PHE A 201 -1.58 14.65 -7.76
C PHE A 201 -2.47 14.36 -8.97
N GLU A 202 -2.99 15.39 -9.66
CA GLU A 202 -3.73 15.21 -10.91
C GLU A 202 -2.85 14.57 -11.99
N ARG A 203 -1.63 15.07 -12.16
CA ARG A 203 -0.63 14.48 -13.08
C ARG A 203 -0.39 13.01 -12.75
N ASN A 204 -0.21 12.68 -11.48
CA ASN A 204 0.04 11.30 -11.04
C ASN A 204 -1.18 10.39 -11.29
N LEU A 205 -2.39 10.85 -10.99
CA LEU A 205 -3.63 10.10 -11.28
C LEU A 205 -3.81 9.85 -12.79
N ARG A 206 -3.52 10.85 -13.63
CA ARG A 206 -3.51 10.66 -15.09
C ARG A 206 -2.51 9.58 -15.49
N ARG A 207 -1.33 9.55 -14.88
CA ARG A 207 -0.33 8.51 -15.14
C ARG A 207 -0.78 7.12 -14.68
N VAL A 208 -1.41 7.02 -13.50
CA VAL A 208 -2.04 5.79 -12.99
C VAL A 208 -3.07 5.27 -14.00
N ARG A 209 -3.93 6.16 -14.53
CA ARG A 209 -4.92 5.81 -15.53
C ARG A 209 -4.30 5.32 -16.84
N GLU A 210 -3.30 6.03 -17.36
CA GLU A 210 -2.58 5.68 -18.60
C GLU A 210 -1.89 4.32 -18.52
N LEU A 211 -1.28 4.02 -17.37
CA LEU A 211 -0.61 2.75 -17.11
C LEU A 211 -1.60 1.64 -16.70
N GLY A 212 -2.86 1.99 -16.48
CA GLY A 212 -3.89 1.05 -16.06
C GLY A 212 -3.63 0.47 -14.67
N LEU A 213 -3.04 1.21 -13.74
CA LEU A 213 -2.77 0.77 -12.35
C LEU A 213 -4.01 0.96 -11.46
N ILE A 214 -3.98 0.39 -10.25
CA ILE A 214 -5.03 0.51 -9.23
C ILE A 214 -4.55 1.44 -8.11
N LEU A 215 -5.43 2.20 -7.47
CA LEU A 215 -5.13 2.82 -6.18
C LEU A 215 -5.60 1.95 -5.01
N ASP A 216 -4.77 1.86 -3.98
CA ASP A 216 -5.13 1.33 -2.68
C ASP A 216 -6.08 2.30 -1.94
N TYR A 217 -7.29 1.83 -1.64
CA TYR A 217 -8.23 2.50 -0.75
C TYR A 217 -8.07 1.96 0.67
N ASN A 218 -7.04 2.48 1.32
CA ASN A 218 -6.48 2.02 2.58
C ASN A 218 -7.28 2.50 3.79
N ALA A 219 -7.91 1.55 4.48
CA ALA A 219 -8.75 1.77 5.66
C ALA A 219 -7.95 2.00 6.95
N ARG A 220 -6.63 1.80 6.96
CA ARG A 220 -5.76 2.01 8.13
C ARG A 220 -5.85 3.39 8.71
N ALA A 221 -6.04 4.40 7.86
CA ALA A 221 -6.24 5.78 8.28
C ALA A 221 -7.39 5.89 9.29
N LEU A 222 -8.51 5.19 9.06
CA LEU A 222 -9.66 5.17 9.96
C LEU A 222 -9.34 4.48 11.28
N VAL A 223 -8.58 3.37 11.24
CA VAL A 223 -8.11 2.66 12.45
C VAL A 223 -7.21 3.57 13.31
N LYS A 224 -6.40 4.43 12.66
CA LYS A 224 -5.55 5.43 13.31
C LYS A 224 -6.29 6.72 13.70
N GLY A 225 -7.60 6.80 13.49
CA GLY A 225 -8.45 7.93 13.91
C GLY A 225 -8.52 9.10 12.91
N ALA A 226 -8.03 8.92 11.68
CA ALA A 226 -8.24 9.89 10.61
C ALA A 226 -9.73 9.95 10.21
N PRO A 227 -10.20 11.08 9.67
CA PRO A 227 -11.62 11.24 9.32
C PRO A 227 -12.03 10.46 8.06
N GLU A 228 -11.07 10.05 7.23
CA GLU A 228 -11.31 9.34 5.96
C GLU A 228 -10.12 8.41 5.59
N PRO A 229 -10.36 7.37 4.77
CA PRO A 229 -9.32 6.50 4.21
C PRO A 229 -8.29 7.25 3.36
N TYR A 230 -7.14 6.63 3.10
CA TYR A 230 -6.36 7.02 1.91
C TYR A 230 -7.01 6.28 0.73
N VAL A 231 -7.42 6.89 -0.37
CA VAL A 231 -7.29 8.30 -0.75
C VAL A 231 -8.37 9.21 -0.18
N SER A 232 -8.02 10.46 0.13
CA SER A 232 -9.00 11.48 0.54
C SER A 232 -9.99 11.85 -0.57
N VAL A 233 -11.15 12.37 -0.18
CA VAL A 233 -12.27 12.73 -1.09
C VAL A 233 -11.84 13.55 -2.31
N PRO A 234 -11.03 14.63 -2.22
CA PRO A 234 -10.66 15.41 -3.41
C PRO A 234 -9.91 14.59 -4.46
N ILE A 235 -9.11 13.61 -4.03
CA ILE A 235 -8.35 12.72 -4.90
C ILE A 235 -9.23 11.57 -5.40
N LEU A 236 -10.11 11.05 -4.53
CA LEU A 236 -11.09 10.02 -4.87
C LEU A 236 -12.04 10.47 -6.00
N ASP A 237 -12.59 11.68 -5.89
CA ASP A 237 -13.51 12.25 -6.88
C ASP A 237 -12.83 12.35 -8.26
N LEU A 238 -11.58 12.84 -8.29
CA LEU A 238 -10.81 12.94 -9.53
C LEU A 238 -10.42 11.57 -10.08
N ALA A 239 -10.09 10.60 -9.21
CA ALA A 239 -9.81 9.23 -9.63
C ALA A 239 -11.04 8.58 -10.28
N LEU A 240 -12.24 8.86 -9.76
CA LEU A 240 -13.50 8.39 -10.32
C LEU A 240 -13.76 8.99 -11.70
N ASP A 241 -13.59 10.32 -11.83
CA ASP A 241 -13.75 11.03 -13.11
C ASP A 241 -12.79 10.51 -14.19
N LEU A 242 -11.57 10.10 -13.79
CA LEU A 242 -10.58 9.50 -14.68
C LEU A 242 -10.85 8.02 -14.99
N GLY A 243 -11.78 7.38 -14.26
CA GLY A 243 -12.08 5.96 -14.38
C GLY A 243 -10.93 5.06 -13.90
N ILE A 244 -10.30 5.43 -12.79
CA ILE A 244 -9.25 4.65 -12.13
C ILE A 244 -9.90 3.65 -11.18
N ASP A 245 -9.44 2.40 -11.22
CA ASP A 245 -9.90 1.34 -10.32
C ASP A 245 -9.33 1.57 -8.90
N LEU A 246 -10.17 1.36 -7.88
CA LEU A 246 -9.75 1.28 -6.48
C LEU A 246 -9.99 -0.11 -5.90
N LEU A 247 -9.11 -0.51 -4.99
CA LEU A 247 -9.25 -1.73 -4.21
C LEU A 247 -9.19 -1.41 -2.71
N PRO A 248 -10.08 -1.98 -1.90
CA PRO A 248 -9.93 -1.90 -0.45
C PRO A 248 -8.62 -2.55 0.02
N GLY A 249 -7.95 -1.88 0.95
CA GLY A 249 -6.79 -2.39 1.69
C GLY A 249 -7.00 -2.16 3.17
N ASP A 250 -6.78 -3.18 4.01
CA ASP A 250 -6.91 -3.06 5.46
C ASP A 250 -5.60 -2.72 6.16
N ASP A 251 -4.47 -2.95 5.49
CA ASP A 251 -3.12 -2.67 5.98
C ASP A 251 -2.92 -3.31 7.37
N SER A 252 -3.39 -4.56 7.48
CA SER A 252 -3.46 -5.25 8.76
C SER A 252 -2.05 -5.52 9.29
N HIS A 253 -1.82 -5.14 10.54
CA HIS A 253 -0.55 -5.30 11.28
C HIS A 253 -0.71 -6.26 12.48
N GLY A 254 -1.70 -7.15 12.42
CA GLY A 254 -2.10 -8.02 13.52
C GLY A 254 -3.53 -8.52 13.33
N ILE A 255 -3.91 -9.57 14.05
CA ILE A 255 -5.23 -10.24 13.87
C ILE A 255 -6.38 -9.26 14.15
N ASP A 256 -6.22 -8.38 15.13
CA ASP A 256 -7.22 -7.38 15.55
C ASP A 256 -7.52 -6.32 14.48
N SER A 257 -6.61 -6.15 13.52
CA SER A 257 -6.73 -5.20 12.42
C SER A 257 -7.17 -5.82 11.09
N VAL A 258 -7.25 -7.15 10.99
CA VAL A 258 -7.72 -7.83 9.78
C VAL A 258 -9.18 -7.43 9.49
N GLY A 259 -9.40 -6.88 8.31
CA GLY A 259 -10.71 -6.39 7.85
C GLY A 259 -11.23 -5.16 8.60
N ALA A 260 -10.45 -4.57 9.52
CA ALA A 260 -10.88 -3.43 10.29
C ALA A 260 -11.21 -2.24 9.38
N GLN A 261 -12.40 -1.65 9.57
CA GLN A 261 -12.90 -0.51 8.80
C GLN A 261 -13.12 -0.76 7.29
N LEU A 262 -12.99 -1.99 6.79
CA LEU A 262 -13.25 -2.28 5.37
C LEU A 262 -14.72 -2.09 4.98
N ASP A 263 -15.67 -2.45 5.86
CA ASP A 263 -17.09 -2.19 5.60
C ASP A 263 -17.34 -0.69 5.39
N THR A 264 -16.81 0.15 6.29
CA THR A 264 -16.87 1.61 6.18
C THR A 264 -16.22 2.10 4.89
N ALA A 265 -15.03 1.61 4.55
CA ALA A 265 -14.32 2.00 3.33
C ALA A 265 -15.10 1.63 2.05
N ILE A 266 -15.70 0.43 2.01
CA ILE A 266 -16.53 -0.03 0.89
C ILE A 266 -17.79 0.84 0.78
N GLU A 267 -18.44 1.17 1.89
CA GLU A 267 -19.60 2.07 1.90
C GLU A 267 -19.25 3.46 1.36
N LEU A 268 -18.09 4.01 1.72
CA LEU A 268 -17.60 5.29 1.20
C LEU A 268 -17.33 5.23 -0.31
N LEU A 269 -16.73 4.13 -0.81
CA LEU A 269 -16.56 3.92 -2.25
C LEU A 269 -17.90 3.85 -3.00
N GLN A 270 -18.90 3.16 -2.43
CA GLN A 270 -20.24 3.09 -3.01
C GLN A 270 -20.91 4.47 -3.05
N GLN A 271 -20.78 5.25 -1.98
CA GLN A 271 -21.31 6.61 -1.89
C GLN A 271 -20.65 7.55 -2.90
N ALA A 272 -19.34 7.40 -3.12
CA ALA A 272 -18.59 8.13 -4.14
C ALA A 272 -19.02 7.76 -5.57
N GLY A 273 -19.57 6.55 -5.78
CA GLY A 273 -20.11 6.11 -7.08
C GLY A 273 -19.37 4.93 -7.71
N TYR A 274 -18.46 4.27 -6.97
CA TYR A 274 -17.82 3.05 -7.43
C TYR A 274 -18.79 1.87 -7.43
N HIS A 275 -18.70 1.02 -8.46
CA HIS A 275 -19.55 -0.18 -8.58
C HIS A 275 -19.05 -1.36 -7.72
N CYS A 276 -17.89 -1.23 -7.08
CA CYS A 276 -17.32 -2.21 -6.14
C CYS A 276 -17.21 -3.64 -6.71
N GLN A 277 -16.89 -3.75 -8.01
CA GLN A 277 -16.49 -5.01 -8.63
C GLN A 277 -14.97 -4.96 -8.77
N TRP A 278 -14.30 -5.65 -7.87
CA TRP A 278 -12.87 -5.49 -7.66
C TRP A 278 -12.05 -6.13 -8.78
N ARG A 279 -11.22 -5.33 -9.45
CA ARG A 279 -10.21 -5.84 -10.38
C ARG A 279 -9.06 -6.46 -9.59
N CYS A 280 -8.90 -7.77 -9.64
CA CYS A 280 -7.76 -8.43 -9.00
C CYS A 280 -6.43 -8.03 -9.67
N PRO A 281 -5.39 -7.60 -8.90
CA PRO A 281 -4.16 -7.03 -9.45
C PRO A 281 -3.29 -8.04 -10.21
N VAL A 282 -3.54 -9.34 -10.02
CA VAL A 282 -2.70 -10.43 -10.58
C VAL A 282 -3.21 -10.97 -11.94
N VAL A 283 -4.39 -10.52 -12.42
CA VAL A 283 -5.10 -11.18 -13.55
C VAL A 283 -4.37 -11.03 -14.89
N GLU A 284 -3.61 -9.95 -15.12
CA GLU A 284 -2.95 -9.73 -16.41
C GLU A 284 -1.68 -10.58 -16.57
N ARG A 285 -0.87 -10.75 -15.51
CA ARG A 285 0.33 -11.59 -15.54
C ARG A 285 0.03 -13.07 -15.76
N LEU A 286 -1.05 -13.59 -15.19
CA LEU A 286 -1.48 -14.98 -15.41
C LEU A 286 -1.90 -15.22 -16.87
N ARG A 287 -2.48 -14.23 -17.55
CA ARG A 287 -2.88 -14.32 -18.97
C ARG A 287 -1.69 -14.25 -19.92
N GLU A 288 -0.62 -13.54 -19.56
CA GLU A 288 0.60 -13.47 -20.36
C GLU A 288 1.47 -14.72 -20.19
N GLN A 289 1.56 -15.27 -18.98
CA GLN A 289 2.28 -16.52 -18.72
C GLN A 289 1.60 -17.77 -19.33
N GLN A 290 0.28 -17.75 -19.54
CA GLN A 290 -0.46 -18.83 -20.22
C GLN A 290 -0.43 -18.73 -21.76
N LYS A 291 0.17 -17.67 -22.33
CA LYS A 291 0.33 -17.48 -23.79
C LYS A 291 1.72 -17.87 -24.31
N CYS A 292 2.67 -18.21 -23.42
CA CYS A 292 3.97 -18.81 -23.75
C CYS A 292 3.93 -20.32 -23.49
#